data_AF-A0A292Z5V1-F1
#
_entry.id   AF-A0A292Z5V1-F1
#
_cell.length_a   1.000
_cell.length_b   1.000
_cell.length_c   1.000
_cell.angle_alpha   90.00
_cell.angle_beta   90.00
_cell.angle_gamma   90.00
#
_symmetry.space_group_name_H-M   'P 1'
#
loop_
_entity.id
_entity.type
_entity.pdbx_description
1 polymer ?
#
loop_
_entity_poly.entity_id
_entity_poly.type
_entity_poly.pdbx_seq_one_letter_code
_entity_poly.pdbx_strand_id
1 'polypeptide(L)' 'MSLIVPIGTVLWLAGAVVFYVAHLTAHRPLDIWFTTCAAGAVLGAIGYGVFRWQRSAARRGSRTAQEGLR' A
#
# COMPACT_ATOMS: atom_id res chain seq x y z
N MET A 1 2.18 -6.28 13.53
CA MET A 1 2.18 -5.66 12.18
C MET A 1 0.77 -5.85 11.66
N SER A 2 -0.06 -4.81 11.69
CA SER A 2 -1.49 -4.95 11.36
C SER A 2 -1.64 -5.40 9.90
N LEU A 3 -2.20 -6.58 9.67
CA LEU A 3 -2.38 -7.14 8.32
C LEU A 3 -3.41 -6.38 7.47
N ILE A 4 -4.17 -5.49 8.10
CA ILE A 4 -5.26 -4.73 7.50
C ILE A 4 -4.76 -3.88 6.31
N VAL A 5 -3.64 -3.18 6.45
CA VAL A 5 -3.11 -2.29 5.39
C VAL A 5 -2.71 -3.05 4.13
N PRO A 6 -1.85 -4.10 4.19
CA PRO A 6 -1.49 -4.85 2.99
C PRO A 6 -2.70 -5.57 2.38
N ILE A 7 -3.61 -6.12 3.21
CA ILE A 7 -4.83 -6.77 2.70
C ILE A 7 -5.71 -5.76 1.94
N GLY A 8 -5.98 -4.59 2.53
CA GLY A 8 -6.75 -3.54 1.88
C GLY A 8 -6.10 -3.07 0.57
N THR A 9 -4.78 -2.92 0.56
CA THR A 9 -4.02 -2.55 -0.65
C THR A 9 -4.17 -3.58 -1.75
N VAL A 10 -4.08 -4.87 -1.41
CA VAL A 10 -4.26 -5.97 -2.37
C VAL A 10 -5.70 -6.04 -2.89
N LEU A 11 -6.71 -5.78 -2.03
CA LEU A 11 -8.11 -5.73 -2.45
C LEU A 11 -8.37 -4.59 -3.43
N TRP A 12 -7.81 -3.41 -3.18
CA TRP A 12 -7.90 -2.29 -4.12
C TRP A 12 -7.25 -2.60 -5.46
N LEU A 13 -6.06 -3.21 -5.45
CA LEU A 13 -5.36 -3.64 -6.66
C LEU A 13 -6.17 -4.70 -7.43
N ALA A 14 -6.74 -5.69 -6.73
CA ALA A 14 -7.60 -6.71 -7.33
C ALA A 14 -8.83 -6.07 -8.00
N GLY A 15 -9.48 -5.11 -7.35
CA GLY A 15 -10.59 -4.35 -7.95
C GLY A 15 -10.17 -3.62 -9.23
N ALA A 16 -9.01 -2.95 -9.22
CA ALA A 16 -8.49 -2.27 -10.41
C ALA A 16 -8.22 -3.26 -11.56
N VAL A 17 -7.64 -4.43 -11.26
CA VAL A 17 -7.40 -5.50 -12.23
C VAL A 17 -8.72 -6.02 -12.80
N VAL A 18 -9.73 -6.28 -11.95
CA VAL A 18 -11.05 -6.75 -12.41
C VAL A 18 -11.70 -5.76 -13.36
N PHE A 19 -11.70 -4.46 -13.04
CA PHE A 19 -12.25 -3.45 -13.93
C PHE A 19 -11.45 -3.28 -15.21
N TYR A 20 -10.12 -3.40 -15.16
CA TYR A 20 -9.27 -3.38 -16.34
C TYR A 20 -9.54 -4.58 -17.26
N VAL A 21 -9.68 -5.79 -16.70
CA VAL A 21 -10.07 -6.98 -17.48
C VAL A 21 -11.45 -6.78 -18.10
N ALA A 22 -12.42 -6.26 -17.36
CA ALA A 22 -13.76 -5.97 -17.88
C ALA A 22 -13.74 -4.92 -19.01
N HIS A 23 -12.82 -3.96 -18.96
CA HIS A 23 -12.60 -3.02 -20.06
C HIS A 23 -12.12 -3.75 -21.33
N LEU A 24 -11.15 -4.65 -21.18
CA LEU A 24 -10.59 -5.40 -22.31
C LEU A 24 -11.55 -6.44 -22.90
N THR A 25 -12.34 -7.12 -22.06
CA THR A 25 -13.19 -8.25 -22.50
C THR A 25 -14.63 -7.84 -22.79
N ALA A 26 -15.17 -6.87 -22.07
CA ALA A 26 -16.58 -6.47 -22.12
C ALA A 26 -16.79 -5.01 -22.55
N HIS A 27 -15.73 -4.31 -22.98
CA HIS A 27 -15.78 -2.93 -23.48
C HIS A 27 -16.36 -1.95 -22.45
N ARG A 28 -16.26 -2.30 -21.15
CA ARG A 28 -16.68 -1.43 -20.06
C ARG A 28 -15.77 -0.19 -20.00
N PRO A 29 -16.29 1.02 -19.79
CA PRO A 29 -15.43 2.20 -19.62
C PRO A 29 -14.62 2.13 -18.32
N LEU A 30 -13.42 2.71 -18.35
CA LEU A 30 -12.60 2.96 -17.15
C LEU A 30 -13.13 4.19 -16.41
N ASP A 31 -14.17 3.95 -15.62
CA ASP A 31 -14.95 4.97 -14.91
C ASP A 31 -14.41 5.26 -13.49
N ILE A 32 -15.24 5.89 -12.68
CA ILE A 32 -14.91 6.26 -11.29
C ILE A 32 -14.55 5.04 -10.43
N TRP A 33 -15.08 3.85 -10.73
CA TRP A 33 -14.82 2.65 -9.95
C TRP A 33 -13.38 2.17 -10.17
N PHE A 34 -12.93 2.15 -11.42
CA PHE A 34 -11.54 1.81 -11.75
C PHE A 34 -10.57 2.80 -11.10
N THR A 35 -10.81 4.11 -11.28
CA THR A 35 -9.91 5.15 -10.78
C THR A 35 -9.87 5.18 -9.24
N THR A 36 -10.98 4.91 -8.57
CA THR A 36 -11.02 4.75 -7.10
C THR A 36 -10.18 3.57 -6.65
N CYS A 37 -10.31 2.40 -7.30
CA CYS A 37 -9.50 1.24 -6.97
C CYS A 37 -8.00 1.47 -7.22
N ALA A 38 -7.66 2.11 -8.34
CA ALA A 38 -6.28 2.47 -8.66
C ALA A 38 -5.70 3.45 -7.61
N ALA A 39 -6.44 4.49 -7.25
CA ALA A 39 -6.04 5.45 -6.22
C ALA A 39 -5.85 4.76 -4.85
N GLY A 40 -6.78 3.89 -4.45
CA GLY A 40 -6.67 3.11 -3.22
C GLY A 40 -5.43 2.21 -3.18
N ALA A 41 -5.10 1.55 -4.29
CA ALA A 41 -3.90 0.72 -4.40
C ALA A 41 -2.62 1.55 -4.32
N VAL A 42 -2.56 2.70 -5.00
CA VAL A 42 -1.41 3.62 -4.97
C VAL A 42 -1.21 4.18 -3.56
N LEU A 43 -2.26 4.71 -2.93
CA LEU A 43 -2.19 5.24 -1.57
C LEU A 43 -1.79 4.17 -0.55
N GLY A 44 -2.34 2.95 -0.69
CA GLY A 44 -1.97 1.81 0.15
C GLY A 44 -0.50 1.42 0.03
N ALA A 45 0.02 1.38 -1.21
CA ALA A 45 1.44 1.10 -1.47
C ALA A 45 2.37 2.18 -0.88
N ILE A 46 2.01 3.46 -1.04
CA ILE A 46 2.75 4.58 -0.46
C ILE A 46 2.76 4.48 1.07
N GLY A 47 1.58 4.32 1.69
CA GLY A 47 1.46 4.21 3.15
C GLY A 47 2.24 3.03 3.71
N TYR A 48 2.19 1.87 3.05
CA TYR A 48 2.98 0.70 3.43
C TYR A 48 4.50 0.94 3.26
N GLY A 49 4.92 1.61 2.19
CA GLY A 49 6.31 2.00 1.96
C GLY A 49 6.85 2.91 3.07
N VAL A 50 6.10 3.96 3.42
CA VAL A 50 6.44 4.87 4.53
C VAL A 50 6.53 4.10 5.85
N PHE A 51 5.56 3.24 6.16
CA PHE A 51 5.59 2.42 7.38
C PHE A 51 6.84 1.53 7.45
N ARG A 52 7.20 0.89 6.33
CA ARG A 52 8.43 0.07 6.25
C ARG A 52 9.68 0.90 6.46
N TRP A 53 9.73 2.10 5.88
CA TRP A 53 10.82 3.03 6.09
C TRP A 53 10.93 3.40 7.56
N GLN A 54 9.83 3.85 8.17
CA GLN A 54 9.77 4.19 9.60
C GLN A 54 10.22 3.02 10.48
N ARG A 55 9.80 1.80 10.18
CA ARG A 55 10.21 0.61 10.94
C ARG A 55 11.68 0.25 10.73
N SER A 56 12.25 0.52 9.56
CA SER A 56 13.70 0.40 9.33
C SER A 56 14.46 1.45 10.15
N ALA A 57 14.00 2.70 10.14
CA ALA A 57 14.59 3.79 10.90
C ALA A 57 14.53 3.53 12.42
N ALA A 58 13.40 3.08 12.96
CA ALA A 58 13.25 2.75 14.37
C ALA A 58 14.22 1.64 14.82
N ARG A 59 14.45 0.62 13.98
CA ARG A 59 15.44 -0.45 14.25
C ARG A 59 16.88 0.01 14.14
N ARG A 60 17.15 1.06 13.36
CA ARG A 60 18.49 1.67 13.24
C ARG A 60 18.77 2.63 14.40
N GLY A 61 17.78 3.42 14.81
CA GLY A 61 17.87 4.33 15.96
C GLY A 61 18.03 3.59 17.30
N SER A 62 17.56 2.34 17.41
CA SER A 62 17.82 1.53 18.61
C SER A 62 19.29 1.12 18.77
N ARG A 63 20.16 1.29 17.75
CA ARG A 63 21.61 1.06 17.86
C ARG A 63 22.39 2.30 18.30
N THR A 64 21.78 3.49 18.29
CA THR A 64 22.43 4.75 18.69
C THR A 64 21.97 5.26 20.06
N ALA A 65 20.99 4.62 20.70
CA ALA A 65 20.77 4.77 22.14
C ALA A 65 21.90 4.02 22.86
N GLN A 66 23.07 4.66 22.95
CA GLN A 66 24.14 4.21 23.81
C GLN A 66 23.59 4.20 25.25
N GLU A 67 23.27 3.00 25.72
CA GLU A 67 23.31 2.68 27.14
C GLU A 67 24.69 3.11 27.67
N GLY A 68 24.70 4.10 28.56
CA GLY A 68 25.86 4.36 29.41
C GLY A 68 27.07 4.98 28.73
N LEU A 69 27.11 6.31 28.68
CA LEU A 69 28.34 7.03 29.02
C LEU A 69 28.00 7.92 30.22
N ARG A 70 27.99 7.28 31.39
CA ARG A 70 28.04 7.90 32.71
C ARG A 70 29.46 7.76 33.23
#